data_AF-A0A2N9NKL4-F1
#
_entry.id   AF-A0A2N9NKL4-F1
#
_cell.length_a   1.000
_cell.length_b   1.000
_cell.length_c   1.000
_cell.angle_alpha   90.00
_cell.angle_beta   90.00
_cell.angle_gamma   90.00
#
_symmetry.space_group_name_H-M   'P 1'
#
loop_
_entity.id
_entity.type
_entity.pdbx_description
1 polymer ?
#
loop_
_entity_poly.entity_id
_entity_poly.type
_entity_poly.pdbx_seq_one_letter_code
_entity_poly.pdbx_strand_id
1 'polypeptide(L)'
;MKHVYLFAAAGALLVVAGCASNPNVASIPPVGPAPGASAAGLKDGSLQVYSARDQTGLDPNLAERLWDENFGEIEYLDEQPHTDYALYSANGEFLREVRNASASNPAQPELVSLPPGLYQIQAKSEERGGEIIPLTVPVVIKPGERTAVHLEGDWKPLRPHSGSEVVRLPDGRLAGWVAQGD
;
A
#
# COMPACT_ATOMS: atom_id res chain seq x y z
N MET A 1 24.11 -16.70 -69.56
CA MET A 1 24.37 -16.16 -68.21
C MET A 1 23.67 -14.82 -68.05
N LYS A 2 22.54 -14.78 -67.31
CA LYS A 2 22.15 -13.78 -66.29
C LYS A 2 20.64 -13.85 -66.03
N HIS A 3 20.31 -14.17 -64.78
CA HIS A 3 18.97 -14.26 -64.23
C HIS A 3 18.39 -12.86 -64.00
N VAL A 4 17.09 -12.67 -64.24
CA VAL A 4 16.34 -11.52 -63.72
C VAL A 4 15.24 -12.07 -62.81
N TYR A 5 15.39 -11.78 -61.53
CA TYR A 5 14.55 -12.28 -60.43
C TYR A 5 13.27 -11.45 -60.30
N LEU A 6 12.12 -12.13 -60.19
CA LEU A 6 10.88 -11.56 -59.67
C LEU A 6 11.09 -11.19 -58.20
N PHE A 7 10.79 -9.94 -57.83
CA PHE A 7 10.56 -9.57 -56.43
C PHE A 7 9.10 -9.14 -56.27
N ALA A 8 8.29 -10.04 -55.72
CA ALA A 8 6.98 -9.71 -55.16
C ALA A 8 7.20 -9.25 -53.71
N ALA A 9 6.95 -7.97 -53.44
CA ALA A 9 6.99 -7.42 -52.09
C ALA A 9 5.62 -7.64 -51.41
N ALA A 10 5.56 -8.58 -50.47
CA ALA A 10 4.43 -8.69 -49.54
C ALA A 10 4.83 -7.96 -48.24
N GLY A 11 4.25 -6.77 -48.03
CA GLY A 11 4.41 -6.02 -46.80
C GLY A 11 3.57 -6.64 -45.68
N ALA A 12 4.22 -7.17 -44.65
CA ALA A 12 3.56 -7.59 -43.43
C ALA A 12 3.41 -6.38 -42.49
N LEU A 13 2.18 -5.93 -42.26
CA LEU A 13 1.84 -4.98 -41.20
C LEU A 13 1.89 -5.70 -39.84
N LEU A 14 2.91 -5.38 -39.03
CA LEU A 14 2.96 -5.77 -37.63
C LEU A 14 2.15 -4.77 -36.80
N VAL A 15 0.97 -5.18 -36.34
CA VAL A 15 0.21 -4.43 -35.32
C VAL A 15 0.76 -4.82 -33.95
N VAL A 16 1.57 -3.95 -33.37
CA VAL A 16 2.02 -4.09 -31.98
C VAL A 16 0.91 -3.55 -31.09
N ALA A 17 0.12 -4.44 -30.50
CA ALA A 17 -0.79 -4.08 -29.42
C ALA A 17 0.04 -3.74 -28.18
N GLY A 18 0.25 -2.45 -27.93
CA GLY A 18 0.86 -1.98 -26.69
C GLY A 18 -0.14 -2.13 -25.54
N CYS A 19 0.13 -3.03 -24.60
CA CYS A 19 -0.53 -2.99 -23.30
C CYS A 19 -0.16 -1.67 -22.63
N ALA A 20 -1.12 -0.75 -22.51
CA ALA A 20 -0.98 0.42 -21.65
C ALA A 20 -1.06 -0.04 -20.18
N SER A 21 0.03 -0.63 -19.67
CA SER A 21 0.21 -0.78 -18.23
C SER A 21 0.55 0.60 -17.66
N ASN A 22 -0.34 1.16 -16.84
CA ASN A 22 -0.10 2.43 -16.14
C ASN A 22 1.19 2.28 -15.29
N PRO A 23 2.29 2.98 -15.60
CA PRO A 23 3.63 2.53 -15.20
C PRO A 23 4.04 2.85 -13.76
N ASN A 24 3.21 3.50 -12.93
CA ASN A 24 3.70 4.15 -11.71
C ASN A 24 3.08 3.71 -10.39
N VAL A 25 2.32 2.59 -10.35
CA VAL A 25 1.78 2.11 -9.08
C VAL A 25 2.09 0.63 -8.91
N ALA A 26 3.06 0.32 -8.05
CA ALA A 26 3.36 -1.05 -7.70
C ALA A 26 2.18 -1.64 -6.91
N SER A 27 1.81 -2.88 -7.26
CA SER A 27 0.75 -3.63 -6.61
C SER A 27 1.36 -4.80 -5.85
N ILE A 28 0.91 -5.00 -4.61
CA ILE A 28 1.35 -6.09 -3.75
C ILE A 28 0.24 -7.15 -3.61
N PRO A 29 0.55 -8.38 -3.15
CA PRO A 29 -0.46 -9.39 -2.86
C PRO A 29 -1.54 -8.90 -1.87
N PRO A 30 -2.76 -9.49 -1.88
CA PRO A 30 -3.84 -9.07 -1.00
C PRO A 30 -3.51 -9.20 0.48
N VAL A 31 -3.75 -8.13 1.24
CA VAL A 31 -3.60 -8.10 2.70
C VAL A 31 -4.95 -8.42 3.35
N GLY A 32 -4.96 -9.27 4.36
CA GLY A 32 -6.16 -9.62 5.11
C GLY A 32 -5.96 -9.59 6.62
N PRO A 33 -6.97 -10.03 7.37
CA PRO A 33 -6.88 -10.05 8.82
C PRO A 33 -5.81 -10.98 9.35
N ALA A 34 -5.34 -10.69 10.57
CA ALA A 34 -4.45 -11.58 11.29
C ALA A 34 -5.16 -12.92 11.60
N PRO A 35 -4.51 -14.08 11.42
CA PRO A 35 -5.17 -15.35 11.65
C PRO A 35 -5.59 -15.51 13.12
N GLY A 36 -6.82 -15.97 13.36
CA GLY A 36 -7.28 -16.35 14.71
C GLY A 36 -7.76 -15.22 15.60
N ALA A 37 -8.07 -14.04 15.05
CA ALA A 37 -8.73 -12.94 15.77
C ALA A 37 -10.07 -12.63 15.12
N SER A 38 -11.15 -13.24 15.62
CA SER A 38 -12.52 -12.96 15.18
C SER A 38 -13.36 -12.52 16.36
N ALA A 39 -13.84 -11.27 16.34
CA ALA A 39 -14.80 -10.79 17.33
C ALA A 39 -16.21 -11.23 16.91
N ALA A 40 -16.68 -12.33 17.47
CA ALA A 40 -17.98 -12.91 17.15
C ALA A 40 -19.12 -11.90 17.31
N GLY A 41 -19.98 -11.79 16.28
CA GLY A 41 -21.22 -10.99 16.31
C GLY A 41 -21.15 -9.60 15.67
N LEU A 42 -19.96 -9.14 15.24
CA LEU A 42 -19.85 -7.91 14.45
C LEU A 42 -20.11 -8.20 12.96
N LYS A 43 -20.91 -7.34 12.32
CA LYS A 43 -21.26 -7.46 10.89
C LYS A 43 -20.17 -6.91 9.98
N ASP A 44 -19.53 -5.82 10.42
CA ASP A 44 -18.48 -5.14 9.70
C ASP A 44 -17.11 -5.59 10.20
N GLY A 45 -16.12 -5.52 9.33
CA GLY A 45 -14.71 -5.59 9.72
C GLY A 45 -14.10 -4.20 9.82
N SER A 46 -12.81 -4.16 10.12
CA SER A 46 -12.06 -2.92 10.22
C SER A 46 -10.79 -2.93 9.38
N LEU A 47 -10.48 -1.78 8.79
CA LEU A 47 -9.26 -1.51 8.05
C LEU A 47 -8.42 -0.48 8.80
N GLN A 48 -7.13 -0.76 8.97
CA GLN A 48 -6.16 0.17 9.53
C GLN A 48 -4.92 0.20 8.64
N VAL A 49 -4.52 1.39 8.18
CA VAL A 49 -3.44 1.55 7.19
C VAL A 49 -2.34 2.43 7.77
N TYR A 50 -1.17 1.86 8.00
CA TYR A 50 0.03 2.59 8.39
C TYR A 50 0.76 3.00 7.11
N SER A 51 0.31 4.08 6.46
CA SER A 51 0.97 4.69 5.30
C SER A 51 2.20 5.49 5.73
N ALA A 52 2.97 6.02 4.78
CA ALA A 52 4.05 6.98 5.08
C ALA A 52 3.52 8.14 5.94
N ARG A 53 4.36 8.70 6.81
CA ARG A 53 4.04 9.90 7.60
C ARG A 53 3.92 11.14 6.72
N ASP A 54 3.03 12.05 7.13
CA ASP A 54 3.04 13.39 6.57
C ASP A 54 4.29 14.13 7.07
N GLN A 55 5.13 14.52 6.11
CA GLN A 55 6.35 15.26 6.39
C GLN A 55 6.16 16.78 6.23
N THR A 56 4.94 17.23 5.94
CA THR A 56 4.63 18.63 5.75
C THR A 56 4.82 19.39 7.06
N GLY A 57 5.68 20.41 7.05
CA GLY A 57 5.95 21.24 8.22
C GLY A 57 7.14 20.78 9.07
N LEU A 58 7.72 19.61 8.80
CA LEU A 58 8.95 19.18 9.44
C LEU A 58 10.13 20.08 9.03
N ASP A 59 11.07 20.28 9.96
CA ASP A 59 12.33 20.94 9.66
C ASP A 59 13.02 20.21 8.49
N PRO A 60 13.46 20.91 7.43
CA PRO A 60 14.16 20.31 6.29
C PRO A 60 15.37 19.46 6.69
N ASN A 61 16.07 19.81 7.77
CA ASN A 61 17.19 19.03 8.29
C ASN A 61 16.70 17.67 8.82
N LEU A 62 15.51 17.58 9.41
CA LEU A 62 14.92 16.31 9.83
C LEU A 62 14.40 15.50 8.64
N ALA A 63 13.72 16.15 7.68
CA ALA A 63 13.21 15.50 6.47
C ALA A 63 14.34 14.93 5.59
N GLU A 64 15.48 15.60 5.51
CA GLU A 64 16.69 15.14 4.80
C GLU A 64 17.66 14.34 5.69
N ARG A 65 17.31 14.08 6.96
CA ARG A 65 18.12 13.34 7.95
C ARG A 65 19.53 13.93 8.15
N LEU A 66 19.66 15.24 8.02
CA LEU A 66 20.85 16.03 8.32
C LEU A 66 20.93 16.34 9.83
N TRP A 67 22.11 16.78 10.29
CA TRP A 67 22.31 17.12 11.70
C TRP A 67 21.43 18.30 12.10
N ASP A 68 20.62 18.14 13.14
CA ASP A 68 19.73 19.18 13.66
C ASP A 68 20.52 20.24 14.45
N GLU A 69 20.44 21.50 14.01
CA GLU A 69 21.03 22.67 14.69
C GLU A 69 20.05 23.35 15.67
N ASN A 70 18.79 22.89 15.78
CA ASN A 70 17.73 23.59 16.52
C ASN A 70 17.57 23.20 18.01
N PHE A 71 18.55 22.51 18.62
CA PHE A 71 18.65 22.33 20.07
C PHE A 71 17.34 21.92 20.80
N GLY A 72 16.47 21.10 20.19
CA GLY A 72 15.34 20.47 20.89
C GLY A 72 13.93 20.86 20.47
N GLU A 73 13.72 21.61 19.37
CA GLU A 73 12.42 21.62 18.67
C GLU A 73 12.32 20.44 17.70
N ILE A 74 12.52 19.22 18.22
CA ILE A 74 12.38 17.99 17.42
C ILE A 74 10.89 17.67 17.35
N GLU A 75 10.22 18.07 16.26
CA GLU A 75 8.97 17.42 15.86
C GLU A 75 9.31 15.98 15.46
N TYR A 76 9.00 15.00 16.30
CA TYR A 76 9.34 13.63 15.98
C TYR A 76 8.44 13.11 14.84
N LEU A 77 9.06 12.51 13.82
CA LEU A 77 8.34 11.99 12.65
C LEU A 77 7.24 10.96 13.02
N ASP A 78 7.43 10.21 14.11
CA ASP A 78 6.46 9.24 14.63
C ASP A 78 5.25 9.88 15.33
N GLU A 79 5.29 11.18 15.64
CA GLU A 79 4.15 11.96 16.13
C GLU A 79 3.29 12.54 15.01
N GLN A 80 3.81 12.57 13.78
CA GLN A 80 3.09 13.08 12.61
C GLN A 80 1.97 12.11 12.18
N PRO A 81 0.86 12.61 11.61
CA PRO A 81 -0.17 11.76 11.09
C PRO A 81 0.34 10.93 9.91
N HIS A 82 -0.33 9.80 9.68
CA HIS A 82 -0.11 9.06 8.45
C HIS A 82 -0.77 9.81 7.28
N THR A 83 -0.16 9.68 6.09
CA THR A 83 -0.72 10.26 4.87
C THR A 83 -2.08 9.66 4.53
N ASP A 84 -2.99 10.51 4.08
CA ASP A 84 -4.31 10.12 3.60
C ASP A 84 -4.22 9.14 2.43
N TYR A 85 -5.27 8.34 2.25
CA TYR A 85 -5.32 7.33 1.18
C TYR A 85 -6.68 7.28 0.50
N ALA A 86 -6.68 6.85 -0.76
CA ALA A 86 -7.89 6.63 -1.52
C ALA A 86 -8.37 5.19 -1.36
N LEU A 87 -9.66 5.01 -1.06
CA LEU A 87 -10.33 3.72 -0.95
C LEU A 87 -11.20 3.48 -2.18
N TYR A 88 -11.07 2.29 -2.75
CA TYR A 88 -11.79 1.83 -3.93
C TYR A 88 -12.49 0.52 -3.63
N SER A 89 -13.58 0.26 -4.36
CA SER A 89 -14.26 -1.04 -4.32
C SER A 89 -13.46 -2.11 -5.07
N ALA A 90 -13.88 -3.38 -4.98
CA ALA A 90 -13.27 -4.50 -5.70
C ALA A 90 -13.16 -4.30 -7.22
N ASN A 91 -14.06 -3.51 -7.82
CA ASN A 91 -14.07 -3.26 -9.27
C ASN A 91 -13.22 -2.04 -9.69
N GLY A 92 -12.56 -1.38 -8.73
CA GLY A 92 -11.76 -0.18 -8.97
C GLY A 92 -12.54 1.14 -8.94
N GLU A 93 -13.83 1.14 -8.57
CA GLU A 93 -14.59 2.36 -8.36
C GLU A 93 -14.12 3.09 -7.10
N PHE A 94 -13.83 4.38 -7.23
CA PHE A 94 -13.48 5.24 -6.10
C PHE A 94 -14.66 5.36 -5.14
N LEU A 95 -14.42 5.05 -3.86
CA LEU A 95 -15.42 5.16 -2.80
C LEU A 95 -15.26 6.46 -2.02
N ARG A 96 -14.05 6.72 -1.51
CA ARG A 96 -13.72 7.95 -0.76
C ARG A 96 -12.23 8.10 -0.53
N GLU A 97 -11.81 9.31 -0.20
CA GLU A 97 -10.55 9.57 0.47
C GLU A 97 -10.73 9.37 1.98
N VAL A 98 -9.75 8.74 2.62
CA VAL A 98 -9.72 8.50 4.06
C VAL A 98 -8.66 9.38 4.68
N ARG A 99 -9.11 10.28 5.57
CA ARG A 99 -8.21 10.99 6.47
C ARG A 99 -7.56 10.00 7.42
N ASN A 100 -6.25 9.84 7.38
CA ASN A 100 -5.56 8.74 8.05
C ASN A 100 -4.95 9.15 9.40
N ALA A 101 -5.76 9.82 10.21
CA ALA A 101 -5.37 10.29 11.53
C ALA A 101 -6.54 10.13 12.50
N SER A 102 -6.33 9.39 13.59
CA SER A 102 -7.36 9.18 14.60
C SER A 102 -7.61 10.46 15.39
N ALA A 103 -8.87 10.66 15.81
CA ALA A 103 -9.26 11.87 16.54
C ALA A 103 -8.59 12.01 17.93
N SER A 104 -8.29 10.89 18.61
CA SER A 104 -7.70 10.89 19.95
C SER A 104 -6.17 10.92 19.93
N ASN A 105 -5.56 10.45 18.85
CA ASN A 105 -4.12 10.47 18.64
C ASN A 105 -3.82 10.58 17.14
N PRO A 106 -3.45 11.77 16.63
CA PRO A 106 -3.19 11.97 15.20
C PRO A 106 -2.10 11.05 14.63
N ALA A 107 -1.13 10.64 15.46
CA ALA A 107 -0.09 9.69 15.08
C ALA A 107 -0.60 8.26 14.87
N GLN A 108 -1.81 7.93 15.31
CA GLN A 108 -2.44 6.64 15.04
C GLN A 108 -3.29 6.73 13.77
N PRO A 109 -3.18 5.74 12.86
CA PRO A 109 -4.00 5.72 11.65
C PRO A 109 -5.46 5.44 11.98
N GLU A 110 -6.34 5.98 11.16
CA GLU A 110 -7.78 5.87 11.33
C GLU A 110 -8.23 4.40 11.23
N LEU A 111 -9.13 3.99 12.13
CA LEU A 111 -9.73 2.66 12.12
C LEU A 111 -11.06 2.70 11.37
N VAL A 112 -11.04 2.29 10.11
CA VAL A 112 -12.19 2.41 9.23
C VAL A 112 -13.08 1.17 9.31
N SER A 113 -14.36 1.36 9.68
CA SER A 113 -15.37 0.30 9.59
C SER A 113 -15.81 0.09 8.15
N LEU A 114 -15.77 -1.15 7.67
CA LEU A 114 -16.17 -1.53 6.31
C LEU A 114 -16.98 -2.83 6.34
N PRO A 115 -18.00 -2.96 5.47
CA PRO A 115 -18.62 -4.25 5.22
C PRO A 115 -17.59 -5.30 4.79
N PRO A 116 -17.83 -6.59 5.06
CA PRO A 116 -16.97 -7.66 4.58
C PRO A 116 -16.90 -7.65 3.05
N GLY A 117 -15.70 -7.83 2.50
CA GLY A 117 -15.48 -7.79 1.06
C GLY A 117 -14.04 -7.52 0.65
N LEU A 118 -13.85 -7.41 -0.66
CA LEU A 118 -12.59 -7.03 -1.28
C LEU A 118 -12.61 -5.53 -1.62
N TYR A 119 -11.52 -4.86 -1.30
CA TYR A 119 -11.31 -3.44 -1.60
C TYR A 119 -9.90 -3.24 -2.16
N GLN A 120 -9.66 -2.06 -2.71
CA GLN A 120 -8.31 -1.61 -3.06
C GLN A 120 -8.05 -0.29 -2.37
N ILE A 121 -6.83 -0.09 -1.88
CA ILE A 121 -6.37 1.20 -1.38
C ILE A 121 -5.23 1.71 -2.24
N GLN A 122 -5.16 3.02 -2.47
CA GLN A 122 -3.98 3.69 -2.99
C GLN A 122 -3.41 4.59 -1.90
N ALA A 123 -2.21 4.23 -1.42
CA ALA A 123 -1.58 4.86 -0.28
C ALA A 123 -0.08 5.03 -0.53
N LYS A 124 0.54 5.96 0.20
CA LYS A 124 1.99 6.18 0.14
C LYS A 124 2.72 5.21 1.07
N SER A 125 3.81 4.62 0.60
CA SER A 125 4.75 3.80 1.37
C SER A 125 6.07 4.54 1.50
N GLU A 126 6.70 4.44 2.66
CA GLU A 126 8.04 4.97 2.88
C GLU A 126 9.05 3.81 2.78
N GLU A 127 9.90 3.80 1.76
CA GLU A 127 10.91 2.76 1.52
C GLU A 127 12.12 2.85 2.46
N ARG A 128 12.95 1.80 2.45
CA ARG A 128 14.26 1.77 3.09
C ARG A 128 15.20 2.81 2.47
N GLY A 129 15.15 4.03 2.98
CA GLY A 129 15.87 5.19 2.44
C GLY A 129 15.13 6.50 2.65
N GLY A 130 13.84 6.45 3.01
CA GLY A 130 12.99 7.63 3.18
C GLY A 130 12.26 8.05 1.91
N GLU A 131 12.44 7.33 0.80
CA GLU A 131 11.69 7.59 -0.44
C GLU A 131 10.22 7.23 -0.26
N ILE A 132 9.34 8.12 -0.67
CA ILE A 132 7.89 7.93 -0.59
C ILE A 132 7.35 7.52 -1.97
N ILE A 133 6.82 6.30 -2.07
CA ILE A 133 6.25 5.74 -3.30
C ILE A 133 4.75 5.46 -3.17
N PRO A 134 3.93 5.69 -4.22
CA PRO A 134 2.53 5.27 -4.22
C PRO A 134 2.40 3.77 -4.47
N LEU A 135 1.59 3.10 -3.65
CA LEU A 135 1.25 1.67 -3.78
C LEU A 135 -0.26 1.46 -3.92
N THR A 136 -0.65 0.50 -4.75
CA THR A 136 -2.01 -0.07 -4.74
C THR A 136 -1.97 -1.35 -3.94
N VAL A 137 -2.83 -1.46 -2.93
CA VAL A 137 -2.91 -2.63 -2.07
C VAL A 137 -4.32 -3.20 -2.11
N PRO A 138 -4.52 -4.43 -2.61
CA PRO A 138 -5.77 -5.13 -2.41
C PRO A 138 -5.92 -5.51 -0.94
N VAL A 139 -7.08 -5.27 -0.34
CA VAL A 139 -7.38 -5.59 1.06
C VAL A 139 -8.66 -6.39 1.17
N VAL A 140 -8.64 -7.44 1.99
CA VAL A 140 -9.82 -8.25 2.32
C VAL A 140 -10.28 -7.89 3.72
N ILE A 141 -11.58 -7.62 3.86
CA ILE A 141 -12.23 -7.31 5.13
C ILE A 141 -13.13 -8.49 5.52
N LYS A 142 -12.96 -9.01 6.74
CA LYS A 142 -13.81 -10.06 7.31
C LYS A 142 -14.63 -9.53 8.49
N PRO A 143 -15.84 -10.07 8.75
CA PRO A 143 -16.70 -9.59 9.83
C PRO A 143 -16.00 -9.69 11.20
N GLY A 144 -15.99 -8.60 11.95
CA GLY A 144 -15.41 -8.56 13.30
C GLY A 144 -13.89 -8.71 13.37
N GLU A 145 -13.19 -8.67 12.23
CA GLU A 145 -11.74 -8.79 12.18
C GLU A 145 -11.09 -7.47 11.75
N ARG A 146 -9.79 -7.32 12.08
CA ARG A 146 -8.99 -6.19 11.66
C ARG A 146 -8.00 -6.61 10.60
N THR A 147 -8.08 -5.95 9.45
CA THR A 147 -7.07 -5.96 8.40
C THR A 147 -6.14 -4.77 8.64
N ALA A 148 -4.88 -5.06 8.94
CA ALA A 148 -3.85 -4.06 9.16
C ALA A 148 -2.84 -4.10 8.02
N VAL A 149 -2.64 -2.96 7.35
CA VAL A 149 -1.67 -2.79 6.26
C VAL A 149 -0.54 -1.91 6.76
N HIS A 150 0.70 -2.37 6.62
CA HIS A 150 1.91 -1.68 7.05
C HIS A 150 2.77 -1.28 5.86
N LEU A 151 2.76 0.01 5.49
CA LEU A 151 3.53 0.57 4.37
C LEU A 151 4.69 1.46 4.86
N GLU A 152 4.80 1.66 6.17
CA GLU A 152 5.91 2.31 6.85
C GLU A 152 6.57 1.38 7.88
N GLY A 153 7.76 1.78 8.33
CA GLY A 153 8.49 1.10 9.41
C GLY A 153 8.91 -0.34 9.07
N ASP A 154 9.26 -1.11 10.10
CA ASP A 154 9.67 -2.51 9.99
C ASP A 154 8.72 -3.40 10.81
N TRP A 155 7.41 -3.32 10.54
CA TRP A 155 6.41 -4.14 11.23
C TRP A 155 6.75 -5.64 11.14
N LYS A 156 6.53 -6.35 12.24
CA LYS A 156 6.73 -7.80 12.33
C LYS A 156 5.58 -8.44 13.11
N PRO A 157 5.05 -9.58 12.64
CA PRO A 157 4.11 -10.37 13.41
C PRO A 157 4.70 -10.73 14.79
N LEU A 158 3.91 -10.55 15.85
CA LEU A 158 4.28 -10.96 17.21
C LEU A 158 4.34 -12.48 17.39
N ARG A 159 3.73 -13.22 16.46
CA ARG A 159 3.65 -14.68 16.49
C ARG A 159 4.54 -15.29 15.40
N PRO A 160 5.02 -16.53 15.61
CA PRO A 160 5.69 -17.28 14.55
C PRO A 160 4.82 -17.31 13.30
N HIS A 161 5.44 -17.12 12.14
CA HIS A 161 4.80 -17.13 10.84
C HIS A 161 5.75 -17.77 9.83
N SER A 162 5.17 -18.41 8.83
CA SER A 162 5.86 -18.83 7.62
C SER A 162 5.92 -17.68 6.61
N GLY A 163 6.86 -17.74 5.68
CA GLY A 163 6.99 -16.72 4.64
C GLY A 163 5.75 -16.59 3.74
N SER A 164 4.94 -17.65 3.62
CA SER A 164 3.70 -17.66 2.83
C SER A 164 2.50 -17.03 3.54
N GLU A 165 2.60 -16.72 4.82
CA GLU A 165 1.51 -16.13 5.61
C GLU A 165 1.57 -14.59 5.65
N VAL A 166 2.64 -13.99 5.13
CA VAL A 166 2.89 -12.54 5.20
C VAL A 166 3.06 -11.94 3.81
N VAL A 167 2.46 -10.77 3.61
CA VAL A 167 2.65 -9.96 2.41
C VAL A 167 3.94 -9.18 2.53
N ARG A 168 4.65 -8.99 1.42
CA ARG A 168 5.87 -8.19 1.36
C ARG A 168 5.71 -7.00 0.43
N LEU A 169 6.31 -5.88 0.82
CA LEU A 169 6.54 -4.73 -0.04
C LEU A 169 7.64 -5.05 -1.08
N PRO A 170 7.76 -4.24 -2.15
CA PRO A 170 8.82 -4.40 -3.16
C PRO A 170 10.23 -4.41 -2.57
N ASP A 171 10.46 -3.65 -1.50
CA ASP A 171 11.75 -3.58 -0.78
C ASP A 171 11.98 -4.74 0.22
N GLY A 172 11.05 -5.70 0.29
CA GLY A 172 11.14 -6.92 1.09
C GLY A 172 10.61 -6.81 2.53
N ARG A 173 10.23 -5.61 3.01
CA ARG A 173 9.58 -5.43 4.32
C ARG A 173 8.20 -6.08 4.36
N LEU A 174 7.71 -6.38 5.55
CA LEU A 174 6.41 -7.04 5.74
C LEU A 174 5.29 -5.99 5.73
N ALA A 175 4.24 -6.26 4.95
CA ALA A 175 3.13 -5.33 4.75
C ALA A 175 1.84 -5.73 5.50
N GLY A 176 1.80 -6.92 6.08
CA GLY A 176 0.61 -7.45 6.73
C GLY A 176 0.49 -8.96 6.53
N TRP A 177 -0.67 -9.51 6.89
CA TRP A 177 -1.01 -10.91 6.69
C TRP A 177 -1.56 -11.13 5.29
N VAL A 178 -1.21 -12.26 4.66
CA VAL A 178 -1.83 -12.68 3.40
C VAL A 178 -3.32 -12.89 3.63
N ALA A 179 -4.15 -12.34 2.75
CA ALA A 179 -5.58 -12.59 2.79
C ALA A 179 -5.86 -14.09 2.59
N GLN A 180 -6.53 -14.69 3.56
CA GLN A 180 -7.02 -16.06 3.43
C GLN A 180 -8.33 -16.05 2.66
N GLY A 181 -8.39 -16.81 1.57
CA GLY A 181 -9.65 -17.10 0.88
C GLY A 181 -10.61 -17.82 1.81
N ASP A 182 -11.90 -17.52 1.66
CA ASP A 182 -12.97 -18.33 2.23
C ASP A 182 -13.31 -19.50 1.28
#